data_AF-A0A4P7UJH4-F1
#
_entry.id   AF-A0A4P7UJH4-F1
#
_cell.length_a   1.000
_cell.length_b   1.000
_cell.length_c   1.000
_cell.angle_alpha   90.00
_cell.angle_beta   90.00
_cell.angle_gamma   90.00
#
_symmetry.space_group_name_H-M   'P 1'
#
loop_
_entity.id
_entity.type
_entity.pdbx_description
1 polymer ?
#
loop_
_entity_poly.entity_id
_entity_poly.type
_entity_poly.pdbx_seq_one_letter_code
_entity_poly.pdbx_strand_id
1 'polypeptide(L)' 'MKTMTCRQFGGPCDLPHRGETADEVIAAQDKHLKEAEKAGDATHQEARDAMKGRWKRPKQSLGWYRDMKAAFAALPDD' A
#
# COMPACT_ATOMS: atom_id res chain seq x y z
N MET A 1 -14.74 -10.31 -0.40
CA MET A 1 -13.41 -9.87 0.10
C MET A 1 -12.55 -9.61 -1.12
N LYS A 2 -11.72 -8.56 -1.13
CA LYS A 2 -10.87 -8.26 -2.29
C LYS A 2 -9.39 -8.33 -1.94
N THR A 3 -8.56 -8.52 -2.95
CA THR A 3 -7.11 -8.67 -2.80
C THR A 3 -6.37 -7.59 -3.57
N MET A 4 -5.49 -6.85 -2.90
CA MET A 4 -4.51 -5.95 -3.53
C MET A 4 -3.08 -6.40 -3.21
N THR A 5 -2.14 -6.30 -4.14
CA THR A 5 -0.74 -6.67 -3.90
C THR A 5 0.12 -5.49 -3.50
N CYS A 6 1.23 -5.75 -2.81
CA CYS A 6 2.23 -4.73 -2.49
C CYS A 6 2.67 -3.92 -3.74
N ARG A 7 2.80 -4.56 -4.91
CA ARG A 7 3.08 -3.91 -6.19
C ARG A 7 2.01 -2.90 -6.61
N GLN A 8 0.72 -3.18 -6.36
CA GLN A 8 -0.36 -2.22 -6.64
C GLN A 8 -0.29 -0.97 -5.74
N PHE A 9 0.34 -1.06 -4.57
CA PHE A 9 0.61 0.07 -3.68
C PHE A 9 1.94 0.78 -4.00
N GLY A 10 2.67 0.35 -5.03
CA GLY A 10 3.97 0.89 -5.43
C GLY A 10 5.17 0.25 -4.71
N GLY A 11 4.99 -0.94 -4.14
CA GLY A 11 6.07 -1.76 -3.59
C GLY A 11 6.71 -2.71 -4.62
N PRO A 12 7.81 -3.40 -4.24
CA PRO A 12 8.56 -4.27 -5.15
C PRO A 12 7.96 -5.68 -5.31
N CYS A 13 7.19 -6.16 -4.33
CA CYS A 13 6.77 -7.56 -4.26
C CYS A 13 5.28 -7.79 -4.55
N ASP A 14 4.90 -9.05 -4.72
CA ASP A 14 3.53 -9.46 -5.04
C ASP A 14 2.75 -9.97 -3.81
N LEU A 15 3.20 -9.64 -2.59
CA LEU A 15 2.52 -10.08 -1.37
C LEU A 15 1.04 -9.62 -1.41
N PRO A 16 0.07 -10.54 -1.29
CA PRO A 16 -1.35 -10.21 -1.33
C PRO A 16 -1.82 -9.67 0.03
N HIS A 17 -2.55 -8.56 -0.01
CA HIS A 17 -3.28 -7.95 1.09
C HIS A 17 -4.77 -8.12 0.85
N ARG A 18 -5.43 -8.86 1.75
CA ARG A 18 -6.86 -9.17 1.65
C ARG A 18 -7.65 -8.40 2.70
N GLY A 19 -8.82 -7.90 2.33
CA GLY A 19 -9.70 -7.16 3.23
C GLY A 19 -11.10 -6.99 2.66
N GLU A 20 -12.04 -6.68 3.54
CA GLU A 20 -13.40 -6.30 3.19
C GLU A 20 -13.46 -4.85 2.71
N THR A 21 -12.54 -4.02 3.19
CA THR A 21 -12.46 -2.60 2.85
C THR A 21 -11.09 -2.20 2.30
N ALA A 22 -11.07 -1.10 1.53
CA ALA A 22 -9.84 -0.50 1.06
C ALA A 22 -8.92 -0.08 2.23
N ASP A 23 -9.51 0.37 3.34
CA ASP A 23 -8.79 0.78 4.54
C ASP A 23 -8.05 -0.39 5.20
N GLU A 24 -8.66 -1.58 5.25
CA GLU A 24 -8.01 -2.79 5.75
C GLU A 24 -6.79 -3.20 4.91
N VAL A 25 -6.92 -3.20 3.57
CA VAL A 25 -5.80 -3.58 2.70
C VAL A 25 -4.68 -2.53 2.71
N ILE A 26 -5.02 -1.23 2.83
CA ILE A 26 -4.04 -0.15 3.00
C ILE A 26 -3.29 -0.32 4.34
N ALA A 27 -4.02 -0.62 5.43
CA ALA A 27 -3.42 -0.85 6.73
C ALA A 27 -2.52 -2.10 6.74
N ALA A 28 -2.94 -3.17 6.07
CA ALA A 28 -2.14 -4.38 5.89
C ALA A 28 -0.85 -4.11 5.10
N GLN A 29 -0.92 -3.30 4.05
CA GLN A 29 0.25 -2.89 3.28
C GLN A 29 1.21 -2.02 4.09
N ASP A 30 0.71 -1.05 4.86
CA ASP A 30 1.56 -0.19 5.71
C ASP A 30 2.26 -1.03 6.80
N LYS A 31 1.56 -2.00 7.38
CA LYS A 31 2.16 -2.96 8.32
C LYS A 31 3.28 -3.75 7.66
N HIS A 32 3.02 -4.34 6.49
CA HIS A 32 4.03 -5.07 5.71
C HIS A 32 5.27 -4.22 5.43
N LEU A 33 5.08 -2.97 4.99
CA LEU A 33 6.18 -2.06 4.69
C LEU A 33 7.00 -1.70 5.94
N LYS A 34 6.36 -1.53 7.10
CA LYS A 34 7.03 -1.31 8.38
C LYS A 34 7.81 -2.54 8.85
N GLU A 35 7.29 -3.74 8.62
CA GLU A 35 7.99 -4.99 8.94
C GLU A 35 9.22 -5.18 8.06
N ALA A 36 9.11 -4.91 6.75
CA ALA A 36 10.25 -4.92 5.82
C ALA A 36 11.32 -3.89 6.21
N GLU A 37 10.93 -2.66 6.57
CA GLU A 37 11.85 -1.63 7.06
C GLU A 37 12.58 -2.09 8.34
N LYS A 38 11.84 -2.66 9.31
CA LYS A 38 12.41 -3.17 10.56
C LYS A 38 13.37 -4.34 10.34
N ALA A 39 13.08 -5.19 9.35
CA ALA A 39 13.93 -6.31 8.97
C ALA A 39 15.19 -5.87 8.19
N GLY A 40 15.33 -4.58 7.87
CA GLY A 40 16.45 -4.07 7.07
C GLY A 40 16.36 -4.44 5.59
N ASP A 41 15.14 -4.69 5.08
CA ASP A 41 14.94 -5.05 3.68
C ASP A 41 15.23 -3.85 2.77
N ALA A 42 16.30 -3.98 1.98
CA ALA A 42 16.72 -2.99 1.01
C ALA A 42 15.73 -2.86 -0.16
N THR A 43 15.03 -3.94 -0.52
CA THR A 43 14.15 -3.97 -1.69
C THR A 43 12.91 -3.09 -1.51
N HIS A 44 12.45 -2.93 -0.26
CA HIS A 44 11.31 -2.08 0.09
C HIS A 44 11.69 -0.63 0.39
N GLN A 45 12.97 -0.26 0.37
CA GLN A 45 13.41 1.09 0.75
C GLN A 45 12.88 2.17 -0.20
N GLU A 46 12.91 1.97 -1.51
CA GLU A 46 12.36 2.96 -2.46
C GLU A 46 10.87 3.20 -2.21
N ALA A 47 10.10 2.13 -2.02
CA ALA A 47 8.68 2.22 -1.71
C ALA A 47 8.44 2.95 -0.37
N ARG A 48 9.30 2.69 0.62
CA ARG A 48 9.27 3.34 1.93
C ARG A 48 9.58 4.83 1.85
N ASP A 49 10.61 5.22 1.11
CA ASP A 49 10.98 6.61 0.93
C ASP A 49 9.94 7.38 0.14
N ALA A 50 9.38 6.77 -0.90
CA ALA A 50 8.25 7.32 -1.64
C ALA A 50 7.03 7.54 -0.73
N MET A 51 6.71 6.57 0.15
CA MET A 51 5.62 6.69 1.12
C MET A 51 5.87 7.85 2.11
N LYS A 52 7.06 7.90 2.72
CA LYS A 52 7.46 9.00 3.63
C LYS A 52 7.40 10.36 2.93
N GLY A 53 7.84 10.43 1.67
CA GLY A 53 7.80 11.64 0.85
C GLY A 53 6.36 12.11 0.57
N ARG A 54 5.45 11.18 0.25
CA ARG A 54 4.02 11.49 0.06
C ARG A 54 3.38 12.01 1.34
N TRP A 55 3.67 11.43 2.50
CA TRP A 55 3.10 11.86 3.79
C TRP A 55 3.50 13.27 4.20
N LYS A 56 4.69 13.74 3.81
CA LYS A 56 5.10 15.15 4.00
C LYS A 56 4.31 16.14 3.14
N ARG A 57 3.46 15.66 2.23
CA ARG A 57 2.72 16.46 1.25
C ARG A 57 1.22 16.13 1.29
N PRO A 58 0.41 16.86 2.09
CA PRO A 58 -0.98 16.49 2.37
C PRO A 58 -1.85 16.25 1.12
N LYS A 59 -1.68 17.08 0.08
CA LYS A 59 -2.39 16.92 -1.21
C LYS A 59 -2.04 15.62 -1.92
N GLN A 60 -0.78 15.21 -1.90
CA GLN A 60 -0.33 13.96 -2.54
C GLN A 60 -0.79 12.74 -1.75
N SER A 61 -0.76 12.83 -0.41
CA SER A 61 -1.29 11.79 0.47
C SER A 61 -2.78 11.54 0.22
N LEU A 62 -3.57 12.62 0.15
CA LEU A 62 -5.01 12.52 -0.10
C LEU A 62 -5.34 12.00 -1.51
N GLY A 63 -4.59 12.44 -2.53
CA GLY A 63 -4.72 11.93 -3.89
C GLY A 63 -4.46 10.43 -3.96
N TRP A 64 -3.30 9.99 -3.45
CA TRP A 64 -2.94 8.58 -3.40
C TRP A 64 -3.99 7.74 -2.67
N TYR A 65 -4.50 8.21 -1.52
CA TYR A 65 -5.51 7.48 -0.77
C TYR A 65 -6.82 7.31 -1.55
N ARG A 66 -7.25 8.35 -2.29
CA ARG A 66 -8.42 8.26 -3.18
C ARG A 66 -8.17 7.29 -4.33
N ASP A 67 -7.00 7.32 -4.93
CA ASP A 67 -6.62 6.42 -6.02
C ASP A 67 -6.61 4.96 -5.55
N MET A 68 -6.07 4.67 -4.37
CA MET A 68 -6.09 3.31 -3.78
C MET A 68 -7.52 2.84 -3.49
N LYS A 69 -8.38 3.71 -2.97
CA LYS A 69 -9.80 3.38 -2.76
C LYS A 69 -10.53 3.08 -4.07
N ALA A 70 -10.27 3.87 -5.12
CA ALA A 70 -10.84 3.63 -6.45
C ALA A 70 -10.33 2.32 -7.05
N ALA A 71 -9.02 2.04 -6.95
CA ALA A 71 -8.42 0.79 -7.41
C ALA A 71 -9.03 -0.43 -6.70
N PHE A 72 -9.20 -0.37 -5.37
CA PHE A 72 -9.85 -1.42 -4.60
C PHE A 72 -11.31 -1.62 -5.02
N ALA A 73 -12.07 -0.54 -5.21
CA ALA A 73 -13.46 -0.62 -5.62
C ALA A 73 -13.64 -1.31 -6.98
N ALA A 74 -12.70 -1.09 -7.91
CA ALA A 74 -12.69 -1.69 -9.25
C ALA A 74 -12.30 -3.17 -9.29
N LEU A 75 -11.72 -3.73 -8.21
CA LEU A 75 -11.36 -5.14 -8.17
C LEU A 75 -12.60 -6.04 -8.04
N PRO A 76 -12.58 -7.25 -8.64
CA PRO A 76 -13.58 -8.25 -8.34
C PRO A 76 -13.45 -8.72 -6.89
N ASP A 77 -14.56 -9.20 -6.33
CA ASP A 77 -14.50 -10.02 -5.12
C ASP A 77 -13.85 -11.38 -5.42
N ASP A 78 -13.04 -11.86 -4.47
CA ASP A 78 -12.45 -13.20 -4.43
C ASP A 78 -13.52 -14.27 -4.19
#